data_AF-A0A2G9UNQ4-F1
#
_entry.id   AF-A0A2G9UNQ4-F1
#
_cell.length_a   1.000
_cell.length_b   1.000
_cell.length_c   1.000
_cell.angle_alpha   90.00
_cell.angle_beta   90.00
_cell.angle_gamma   90.00
#
_symmetry.space_group_name_H-M   'P 1'
#
loop_
_entity.id
_entity.type
_entity.pdbx_description
1 polymer ?
#
loop_
_entity_poly.entity_id
_entity_poly.type
_entity_poly.pdbx_seq_one_letter_code
_entity_poly.pdbx_strand_id
1 'polypeptide(L)'
;MATGNLIPENYQALTPILKTPISDLFAIPLSQQGRPCGFFEAQFFRCMEAYGAKLGRKYCDLEHRDFRECLTHEKQKKRAEAIALQRRKLHWEGKLDKAFLDNHPPPGQFKQDYFEWNPIN
;
A
#
# COMPACT_ATOMS: atom_id res chain seq x y z
N MET A 1 9.82 -16.43 -6.15
CA MET A 1 9.69 -16.62 -4.69
C MET A 1 9.75 -15.25 -4.04
N ALA A 2 8.69 -14.82 -3.35
CA ALA A 2 8.58 -13.48 -2.77
C ALA A 2 9.29 -13.41 -1.41
N THR A 3 10.62 -13.33 -1.42
CA THR A 3 11.48 -13.31 -0.21
C THR A 3 11.83 -11.89 0.24
N GLY A 4 10.90 -10.93 0.14
CA GLY A 4 11.24 -9.51 0.23
C GLY A 4 10.57 -8.66 1.32
N ASN A 5 9.46 -9.09 1.92
CA ASN A 5 8.65 -8.21 2.78
C ASN A 5 8.02 -8.90 3.99
N LEU A 6 8.73 -9.82 4.65
CA LEU A 6 8.27 -10.36 5.93
C LEU A 6 8.25 -9.26 6.99
N ILE A 7 7.23 -9.28 7.84
CA ILE A 7 7.14 -8.39 9.01
C ILE A 7 8.38 -8.66 9.89
N PRO A 8 9.19 -7.63 10.24
CA PRO A 8 10.41 -7.86 11.01
C PRO A 8 10.11 -8.46 12.38
N GLU A 9 11.04 -9.28 12.89
CA GLU A 9 10.93 -9.91 14.22
C GLU A 9 10.62 -8.87 15.32
N ASN A 10 11.16 -7.66 15.18
CA ASN A 10 11.00 -6.55 16.13
C ASN A 10 9.76 -5.67 15.86
N TYR A 11 8.80 -6.11 15.04
CA TYR A 11 7.55 -5.38 14.85
C TYR A 11 6.68 -5.50 16.10
N GLN A 12 7.00 -4.70 17.11
CA GLN A 12 6.17 -4.53 18.28
C GLN A 12 4.90 -3.80 17.81
N ALA A 13 3.75 -4.44 18.00
CA ALA A 13 2.46 -3.84 17.68
C ALA A 13 2.39 -2.44 18.29
N LEU A 14 1.84 -1.48 17.54
CA LEU A 14 1.82 -0.03 17.83
C LEU A 14 1.15 0.37 19.16
N THR A 15 0.74 -0.58 20.00
CA THR A 15 0.22 -0.28 21.32
C THR A 15 1.38 0.06 22.26
N PRO A 16 1.39 1.24 22.87
CA PRO A 16 2.39 1.57 23.87
C PRO A 16 2.31 0.54 25.01
N ILE A 17 3.46 0.09 25.51
CA ILE A 17 3.56 -0.83 26.65
C ILE A 17 2.79 -0.26 27.86
N LEU A 18 2.73 1.07 27.96
CA LEU A 18 1.95 1.80 28.95
C LEU A 18 1.00 2.77 28.26
N LYS A 19 -0.31 2.55 28.39
CA LYS A 19 -1.34 3.52 27.96
C LYS A 19 -1.36 4.70 28.91
N THR A 20 -1.06 5.88 28.38
CA THR A 20 -1.08 7.17 29.07
C THR A 20 -1.77 8.21 28.20
N PRO A 21 -2.30 9.31 28.76
CA PRO A 21 -2.89 10.38 27.95
C PRO A 21 -1.89 10.98 26.96
N ILE A 22 -0.59 10.97 27.29
CA ILE A 22 0.49 11.42 26.41
C ILE A 22 0.65 10.45 25.23
N SER A 23 0.69 9.14 25.48
CA SER A 23 0.83 8.15 24.41
C SER A 23 -0.36 8.15 23.46
N ASP A 24 -1.58 8.37 23.97
CA ASP A 24 -2.78 8.47 23.14
C ASP A 24 -2.77 9.71 22.25
N LEU A 25 -2.23 10.84 22.74
CA LEU A 25 -2.06 12.06 21.94
C LEU A 25 -1.10 11.85 20.76
N PHE A 26 -0.01 11.11 20.96
CA PHE A 26 0.95 10.80 19.90
C PHE A 26 0.48 9.70 18.94
N ALA A 27 -0.47 8.85 19.32
CA ALA A 27 -0.97 7.79 18.44
C ALA A 27 -1.76 8.32 17.23
N ILE A 28 -2.48 9.44 17.40
CA ILE A 28 -3.33 10.05 16.35
C ILE A 28 -2.53 10.50 15.11
N PRO A 29 -1.47 11.33 15.23
CA PRO A 29 -0.75 11.84 14.06
C PRO A 29 0.05 10.76 13.31
N LEU A 30 0.42 9.67 13.98
CA LEU A 30 1.11 8.54 13.37
C LEU A 30 0.17 7.61 12.60
N SER A 31 -1.13 7.68 12.86
CA SER A 31 -2.12 6.87 12.15
C SER A 31 -2.35 7.37 10.72
N GLN A 32 -2.72 6.46 9.83
CA GLN A 32 -3.26 6.75 8.50
C GLN A 32 -4.80 6.85 8.51
N GLN A 33 -5.43 6.97 9.68
CA GLN A 33 -6.87 7.15 9.80
C GLN A 33 -7.29 8.45 9.10
N GLY A 34 -8.30 8.37 8.24
CA GLY A 34 -8.76 9.49 7.40
C GLY A 34 -7.84 9.83 6.21
N ARG A 35 -6.76 9.08 5.99
CA ARG A 35 -5.87 9.21 4.83
C ARG A 35 -6.16 8.10 3.80
N PRO A 36 -5.64 8.20 2.56
CA PRO A 36 -5.88 7.20 1.52
C PRO A 36 -5.48 5.76 1.90
N CYS A 37 -4.50 5.60 2.79
CA CYS A 37 -4.04 4.28 3.25
C CYS A 37 -4.73 3.79 4.53
N GLY A 38 -5.70 4.54 5.08
CA GLY A 38 -6.36 4.20 6.34
C GLY A 38 -7.15 2.90 6.30
N PHE A 39 -7.72 2.53 5.14
CA PHE A 39 -8.39 1.24 4.96
C PHE A 39 -7.43 0.06 5.13
N PHE A 40 -6.26 0.11 4.46
CA PHE A 40 -5.24 -0.94 4.55
C PHE A 40 -4.61 -1.00 5.95
N GLU A 41 -4.42 0.16 6.59
CA GLU A 41 -3.98 0.23 7.97
C GLU A 41 -4.97 -0.48 8.90
N ALA A 42 -6.26 -0.19 8.79
CA ALA A 42 -7.30 -0.81 9.60
C ALA A 42 -7.38 -2.33 9.37
N GLN A 43 -7.27 -2.79 8.12
CA GLN A 43 -7.26 -4.22 7.80
C GLN A 43 -6.05 -4.94 8.41
N PHE A 44 -4.86 -4.34 8.32
CA PHE A 44 -3.65 -4.89 8.91
C PHE A 44 -3.77 -5.01 10.44
N PHE A 45 -4.24 -3.95 11.12
CA PHE A 45 -4.40 -4.01 12.58
C PHE A 45 -5.49 -4.97 13.03
N ARG A 46 -6.58 -5.14 12.28
CA ARG A 46 -7.59 -6.17 12.57
C ARG A 46 -7.01 -7.58 12.51
N CYS A 47 -6.16 -7.87 11.52
CA CYS A 47 -5.47 -9.15 11.44
C CYS A 47 -4.51 -9.34 12.63
N MET A 48 -3.72 -8.32 12.93
CA MET A 48 -2.77 -8.36 14.05
C MET A 48 -3.47 -8.51 15.41
N GLU A 49 -4.65 -7.92 15.58
CA GLU A 49 -5.48 -8.08 16.78
C GLU A 49 -6.01 -9.50 16.90
N ALA A 50 -6.46 -10.11 15.80
CA ALA A 50 -7.00 -11.48 15.80
C ALA A 50 -5.94 -12.55 16.12
N TYR A 51 -4.72 -12.42 15.58
CA TYR A 51 -3.65 -13.42 15.76
C TYR A 51 -2.63 -13.06 16.85
N GLY A 52 -2.58 -11.81 17.28
CA GLY A 52 -1.56 -11.29 18.19
C GLY A 52 -0.16 -11.17 17.55
N ALA A 53 0.77 -10.56 18.28
CA ALA A 53 2.09 -10.20 17.73
C ALA A 53 2.94 -11.38 17.24
N LYS A 54 2.84 -12.57 17.86
CA LYS A 54 3.67 -13.73 17.48
C LYS A 54 3.19 -14.39 16.19
N LEU A 55 1.91 -14.73 16.12
CA LEU A 55 1.31 -15.44 14.98
C LEU A 55 0.98 -14.48 13.82
N GLY A 56 0.65 -13.22 14.13
CA GLY A 56 0.36 -12.19 13.15
C GLY A 56 1.53 -11.94 12.17
N ARG A 57 2.79 -12.09 12.61
CA ARG A 57 3.95 -12.00 11.71
C ARG A 57 3.92 -13.00 10.55
N LYS A 58 3.31 -14.17 10.76
CA LYS A 58 3.20 -15.23 9.76
C LYS A 58 1.93 -15.08 8.92
N TYR A 59 0.80 -14.78 9.57
CA TYR A 59 -0.50 -14.80 8.92
C TYR A 59 -0.90 -13.44 8.31
N CYS A 60 -0.47 -12.32 8.89
CA CYS A 60 -0.85 -10.97 8.45
C CYS A 60 0.14 -10.34 7.45
N ASP A 61 0.96 -11.17 6.81
CA ASP A 61 1.99 -10.72 5.86
C ASP A 61 1.37 -10.12 4.59
N LEU A 62 0.20 -10.62 4.16
CA LEU A 62 -0.47 -10.11 2.98
C LEU A 62 -0.99 -8.68 3.23
N GLU A 63 -1.71 -8.48 4.32
CA GLU A 63 -2.26 -7.19 4.74
C GLU A 63 -1.15 -6.17 4.98
N HIS A 64 -0.05 -6.60 5.60
CA HIS A 64 1.13 -5.74 5.79
C HIS A 64 1.75 -5.30 4.46
N ARG A 65 1.85 -6.22 3.49
CA ARG A 65 2.40 -5.89 2.17
C ARG A 65 1.52 -4.92 1.40
N ASP A 66 0.20 -5.02 1.55
CA ASP A 66 -0.74 -4.11 0.90
C ASP A 66 -0.70 -2.73 1.55
N PHE A 67 -0.64 -2.67 2.89
CA PHE A 67 -0.45 -1.42 3.61
C PHE A 67 0.87 -0.73 3.23
N ARG A 68 1.98 -1.49 3.18
CA ARG A 68 3.29 -0.97 2.77
C ARG A 68 3.30 -0.53 1.30
N GLU A 69 2.61 -1.26 0.43
CA GLU A 69 2.46 -0.87 -0.98
C GLU A 69 1.74 0.48 -1.09
N CYS A 70 0.64 0.68 -0.34
CA CYS A 70 -0.06 1.95 -0.31
C CYS A 70 0.84 3.12 0.15
N LEU A 71 1.70 2.90 1.15
CA LEU A 71 2.61 3.96 1.64
C LEU A 71 3.75 4.30 0.67
N THR A 72 4.24 3.32 -0.09
CA THR A 72 5.48 3.46 -0.88
C THR A 72 5.25 3.55 -2.39
N HIS A 73 4.13 3.01 -2.86
CA HIS A 73 3.76 2.82 -4.26
C HIS A 73 4.83 2.07 -5.07
N GLU A 74 5.65 1.22 -4.43
CA GLU A 74 6.80 0.59 -5.07
C GLU A 74 6.37 -0.36 -6.21
N LYS A 75 5.36 -1.21 -5.96
CA LYS A 75 4.87 -2.16 -6.98
C LYS A 75 4.19 -1.42 -8.12
N GLN A 76 3.38 -0.41 -7.82
CA GLN A 76 2.74 0.43 -8.82
C GLN A 76 3.76 1.10 -9.76
N LYS A 77 4.83 1.69 -9.21
CA LYS A 77 5.91 2.33 -9.99
C LYS A 77 6.62 1.33 -10.89
N LYS A 78 7.07 0.19 -10.33
CA LYS A 78 7.72 -0.87 -11.11
C LYS A 78 6.83 -1.41 -12.23
N ARG A 79 5.53 -1.57 -11.96
CA ARG A 79 4.56 -1.98 -12.99
C ARG A 79 4.45 -0.96 -14.10
N ALA A 80 4.34 0.33 -13.77
CA ALA A 80 4.27 1.40 -14.76
C ALA A 80 5.54 1.47 -15.63
N GLU A 81 6.71 1.34 -15.02
CA GLU A 81 8.01 1.29 -15.71
C GLU A 81 8.11 0.11 -16.66
N ALA A 82 7.71 -1.09 -16.23
CA ALA A 82 7.70 -2.28 -17.07
C ALA A 82 6.78 -2.14 -18.29
N ILE A 83 5.58 -1.58 -18.10
CA ILE A 83 4.63 -1.29 -19.18
C ILE A 83 5.24 -0.27 -20.16
N ALA A 84 5.87 0.78 -19.63
CA ALA A 84 6.48 1.83 -20.45
C ALA A 84 7.66 1.28 -21.28
N LEU A 85 8.51 0.46 -20.69
CA LEU A 85 9.62 -0.21 -21.36
C LEU A 85 9.13 -1.13 -22.48
N GLN A 86 8.13 -1.95 -22.21
CA GLN A 86 7.59 -2.88 -23.21
C GLN A 86 6.95 -2.13 -24.39
N ARG A 87 6.24 -1.03 -24.14
CA ARG A 87 5.66 -0.22 -25.23
C ARG A 87 6.71 0.45 -26.10
N ARG A 88 7.77 1.01 -25.49
CA ARG A 88 8.90 1.57 -26.24
C ARG A 88 9.57 0.51 -27.11
N LYS A 89 9.77 -0.70 -26.56
CA LYS A 89 10.31 -1.84 -27.32
C LYS A 89 9.43 -2.18 -28.53
N LEU A 90 8.12 -2.31 -28.36
CA LEU A 90 7.19 -2.63 -29.46
C LEU A 90 7.14 -1.53 -30.54
N HIS A 91 7.29 -0.26 -30.16
CA HIS A 91 7.40 0.85 -31.10
C HIS A 91 8.71 0.79 -31.88
N TRP A 92 9.84 0.50 -31.23
CA TRP A 92 11.13 0.31 -31.91
C TRP A 92 11.13 -0.90 -32.86
N GLU A 93 10.39 -1.96 -32.55
CA GLU A 93 10.17 -3.10 -33.43
C GLU A 93 9.24 -2.79 -34.62
N GLY A 94 8.64 -1.59 -34.68
CA GLY A 94 7.69 -1.20 -35.73
C GLY A 94 6.31 -1.85 -35.64
N LYS A 95 6.00 -2.53 -34.52
CA LYS A 95 4.68 -3.15 -34.27
C LYS A 95 3.63 -2.14 -33.80
N LEU A 96 4.07 -0.96 -33.34
CA LEU A 96 3.22 0.13 -32.89
C LEU A 96 3.65 1.43 -33.57
N ASP A 97 2.70 2.18 -34.12
CA ASP A 97 2.95 3.47 -34.78
C ASP A 97 3.49 4.53 -33.80
N LYS A 98 3.05 4.49 -32.54
CA LYS A 98 3.50 5.36 -31.45
C LYS A 98 3.69 4.55 -30.18
N ALA A 99 4.70 4.91 -29.37
CA ALA A 99 4.95 4.24 -28.09
C ALA A 99 3.86 4.53 -27.03
N PHE A 100 3.29 5.73 -27.02
CA PHE A 100 2.18 6.10 -26.13
C PHE A 100 1.16 6.92 -26.91
N LEU A 101 -0.12 6.83 -26.51
CA LEU A 101 -1.19 7.67 -27.04
C LEU A 101 -1.07 9.09 -26.47
N ASP A 102 -1.43 10.09 -27.27
CA ASP A 102 -1.28 11.50 -26.88
C ASP A 102 -2.17 11.86 -25.66
N ASN A 103 -3.32 11.21 -25.51
CA ASN A 103 -4.28 11.43 -24.42
C ASN A 103 -4.26 10.30 -23.37
N HIS A 104 -3.09 9.91 -22.87
CA HIS A 104 -3.02 8.93 -21.77
C HIS A 104 -2.88 9.63 -20.41
N PRO A 105 -3.56 9.14 -19.36
CA PRO A 105 -3.26 9.58 -18.01
C PRO A 105 -1.82 9.18 -17.67
N PRO A 106 -1.00 10.07 -17.08
CA PRO A 106 0.35 9.73 -16.71
C PRO A 106 0.33 8.66 -15.61
N PRO A 107 1.36 7.80 -15.55
CA PRO A 107 1.41 6.71 -14.58
C PRO A 107 1.33 7.26 -13.15
N GLY A 108 0.39 6.74 -12.36
CA GLY A 108 0.15 7.18 -10.98
C GLY A 108 -0.88 8.31 -10.83
N GLN A 109 -1.31 8.95 -11.92
CA GLN A 109 -2.53 9.77 -11.90
C GLN A 109 -3.72 8.83 -12.10
N PHE A 110 -4.28 8.37 -10.98
CA PHE A 110 -5.64 7.90 -10.93
C PHE A 110 -6.48 9.03 -10.32
N LYS A 111 -7.67 9.32 -10.88
CA LYS A 111 -8.67 10.02 -10.09
C LYS A 111 -8.94 9.12 -8.91
N GLN A 112 -8.82 9.64 -7.70
CA GLN A 112 -9.22 8.88 -6.53
C GLN A 112 -10.71 8.55 -6.64
N ASP A 113 -11.04 7.38 -7.18
CA ASP A 113 -12.36 6.74 -7.06
C ASP A 113 -12.50 6.24 -5.61
N TYR A 114 -12.08 7.06 -4.64
CA TYR A 114 -12.06 6.71 -3.24
C TYR A 114 -13.51 6.77 -2.76
N PHE A 115 -14.19 5.64 -2.88
CA PHE A 115 -15.54 5.42 -2.38
C PHE A 115 -16.66 6.27 -3.02
N GLU A 116 -16.62 6.57 -4.32
CA GLU A 116 -17.81 7.15 -5.01
C GLU A 116 -19.08 6.31 -4.79
N TRP A 117 -18.92 4.99 -4.57
CA TRP A 117 -20.01 4.03 -4.41
C TRP A 117 -20.21 3.52 -2.97
N ASN A 118 -19.46 4.03 -1.99
CA ASN A 118 -19.68 3.66 -0.58
C ASN A 118 -19.60 4.91 0.31
N PRO A 119 -20.63 5.77 0.30
CA PRO A 119 -20.67 6.93 1.18
C PRO A 119 -20.62 6.46 2.63
N ILE A 120 -19.66 6.99 3.39
CA ILE A 120 -19.66 6.86 4.85
C ILE A 120 -20.68 7.89 5.34
N ASN A 121 -21.95 7.48 5.43
CA ASN A 121 -22.98 8.20 6.17
C ASN A 121 -22.85 7.89 7.66
#